data_AF-A0A938SS34-F1
#
_entry.id   AF-A0A938SS34-F1
#
_cell.length_a   1.000
_cell.length_b   1.000
_cell.length_c   1.000
_cell.angle_alpha   90.00
_cell.angle_beta   90.00
_cell.angle_gamma   90.00
#
_symmetry.space_group_name_H-M   'P 1'
#
loop_
_entity.id
_entity.type
_entity.pdbx_description
1 polymer ?
#
loop_
_entity_poly.entity_id
_entity_poly.type
_entity_poly.pdbx_seq_one_letter_code
_entity_poly.pdbx_strand_id
1 'polypeptide(L)'
;MKPMRPVTMAMAVFLAGCASDRMRPGAESIFAMFAPPTPEEAARMATDEYDADLRFRGTRLLSTAPFAGEAPYIALFVDNADDPDAGVRAVALRALANHGRPEHARILVTALGDSDRLVRWEAARGLQRLHSPAAVEPLLALLKEDEELDASVRTEAATALGQYAEPRVVEALIAALGDPHLAVNGATQASLRTLTGQDLGGDARAWLDWYRGAGGAAFAGRSVFTYPAFSRKKRWYERLPFVPPPPNEPSLTPAGLPPPGAPR
;
A
#
# COMPACT_ATOMS: atom_id res chain seq x y z
N MET A 1 -61.49 -54.68 20.40
CA MET A 1 -60.01 -54.74 20.50
C MET A 1 -59.41 -53.88 19.38
N LYS A 2 -58.49 -52.98 19.76
CA LYS A 2 -57.60 -52.09 18.95
C LYS A 2 -58.22 -50.89 18.18
N PRO A 3 -57.47 -49.79 17.92
CA PRO A 3 -56.19 -49.35 18.53
C PRO A 3 -56.18 -47.87 19.02
N MET A 4 -55.34 -47.57 20.01
CA MET A 4 -54.94 -46.20 20.38
C MET A 4 -54.06 -45.58 19.28
N ARG A 5 -54.33 -44.32 18.93
CA ARG A 5 -53.51 -43.52 18.01
C ARG A 5 -52.28 -42.96 18.74
N PRO A 6 -51.10 -42.90 18.10
CA PRO A 6 -49.92 -42.30 18.70
C PRO A 6 -50.07 -40.77 18.71
N VAL A 7 -49.78 -40.14 19.86
CA VAL A 7 -49.60 -38.69 19.96
C VAL A 7 -48.22 -38.36 19.40
N THR A 8 -48.17 -37.85 18.18
CA THR A 8 -46.94 -37.30 17.60
C THR A 8 -46.74 -35.90 18.18
N MET A 9 -45.80 -35.77 19.12
CA MET A 9 -45.36 -34.46 19.61
C MET A 9 -44.53 -33.80 18.50
N ALA A 10 -45.18 -32.97 17.69
CA ALA A 10 -44.51 -32.11 16.74
C ALA A 10 -43.71 -31.07 17.53
N MET A 11 -42.39 -31.26 17.58
CA MET A 11 -41.46 -30.26 18.09
C MET A 11 -41.38 -29.13 17.05
N ALA A 12 -42.31 -28.19 17.14
CA ALA A 12 -42.24 -26.93 16.41
C ALA A 12 -41.10 -26.10 17.02
N VAL A 13 -39.94 -26.12 16.37
CA VAL A 13 -38.88 -25.15 16.65
C VAL A 13 -39.35 -23.81 16.12
N PHE A 14 -40.01 -23.02 16.98
CA PHE A 14 -40.22 -21.60 16.74
C PHE A 14 -38.88 -20.90 16.90
N LEU A 15 -38.17 -20.70 15.79
CA LEU A 15 -37.14 -19.66 15.72
C LEU A 15 -37.88 -18.32 15.70
N ALA A 16 -37.95 -17.71 16.88
CA ALA A 16 -38.40 -16.34 17.07
C ALA A 16 -37.61 -15.41 16.14
N GLY A 17 -38.33 -14.46 15.56
CA GLY A 17 -37.83 -13.56 14.53
C GLY A 17 -36.62 -12.73 14.97
N CYS A 18 -35.61 -12.76 14.11
CA CYS A 18 -34.68 -11.66 13.90
C CYS A 18 -34.57 -11.49 12.37
N ALA A 19 -35.09 -10.38 11.87
CA ALA A 19 -34.89 -9.80 10.54
C ALA A 19 -34.43 -10.77 9.43
N SER A 20 -35.37 -11.19 8.59
CA SER A 20 -35.10 -11.85 7.30
C SER A 20 -34.45 -10.93 6.25
N ASP A 21 -34.02 -9.72 6.63
CA ASP A 21 -33.36 -8.75 5.74
C ASP A 21 -31.87 -9.02 5.50
N ARG A 22 -31.34 -10.17 5.95
CA ARG A 22 -29.94 -10.58 5.72
C ARG A 22 -29.78 -11.73 4.72
N MET A 23 -30.80 -12.03 3.94
CA MET A 23 -30.66 -12.98 2.84
C MET A 23 -30.26 -12.19 1.59
N ARG A 24 -29.06 -12.46 1.06
CA ARG A 24 -28.60 -11.91 -0.23
C ARG A 24 -29.74 -12.08 -1.25
N PRO A 25 -30.20 -11.03 -1.93
CA PRO A 25 -31.25 -11.16 -2.95
C PRO A 25 -30.82 -12.18 -4.00
N GLY A 26 -31.55 -13.30 -4.13
CA GLY A 26 -31.21 -14.39 -5.05
C GLY A 26 -30.31 -15.52 -4.50
N ALA A 27 -30.05 -15.57 -3.19
CA ALA A 27 -29.29 -16.68 -2.59
C ALA A 27 -30.06 -18.01 -2.64
N GLU A 28 -29.67 -18.90 -3.56
CA GLU A 28 -30.26 -20.25 -3.70
C GLU A 28 -29.92 -21.19 -2.53
N SER A 29 -29.02 -20.80 -1.62
CA SER A 29 -28.56 -21.64 -0.51
C SER A 29 -28.08 -20.84 0.69
N ILE A 30 -28.23 -21.40 1.89
CA ILE A 30 -27.65 -20.87 3.13
C ILE A 30 -26.12 -20.75 3.06
N PHE A 31 -25.44 -21.56 2.23
CA PHE A 31 -23.99 -21.47 2.03
C PHE A 31 -23.58 -20.25 1.19
N ALA A 32 -24.49 -19.68 0.38
CA ALA A 32 -24.22 -18.46 -0.39
C ALA A 32 -24.03 -17.23 0.53
N MET A 33 -24.46 -17.31 1.80
CA MET A 33 -24.16 -16.32 2.83
C MET A 33 -22.66 -16.26 3.17
N PHE A 34 -21.95 -17.38 3.03
CA PHE A 34 -20.53 -17.49 3.35
C PHE A 34 -19.63 -17.45 2.11
N ALA A 35 -20.22 -17.42 0.92
CA ALA A 35 -19.46 -17.26 -0.32
C ALA A 35 -18.88 -15.83 -0.42
N PRO A 36 -17.64 -15.67 -0.89
CA PRO A 36 -17.11 -14.34 -1.17
C PRO A 36 -17.97 -13.64 -2.24
N PRO A 37 -18.08 -12.30 -2.22
CA PRO A 37 -18.79 -11.57 -3.25
C PRO A 37 -18.17 -11.81 -4.62
N THR A 38 -19.02 -11.85 -5.65
CA THR A 38 -18.56 -11.91 -7.04
C THR A 38 -17.85 -10.60 -7.40
N PRO A 39 -17.03 -10.57 -8.47
CA PRO A 39 -16.45 -9.32 -8.96
C PRO A 39 -17.48 -8.23 -9.25
N GLU A 40 -18.63 -8.61 -9.81
CA GLU A 40 -19.73 -7.69 -10.09
C GLU A 40 -20.35 -7.13 -8.80
N GLU A 41 -20.60 -7.98 -7.80
CA GLU A 41 -21.06 -7.53 -6.49
C GLU A 41 -20.05 -6.59 -5.84
N ALA A 42 -18.76 -6.92 -5.89
CA ALA A 42 -17.70 -6.07 -5.36
C ALA A 42 -17.62 -4.71 -6.07
N ALA A 43 -17.88 -4.65 -7.39
CA ALA A 43 -17.98 -3.41 -8.15
C ALA A 43 -19.19 -2.56 -7.76
N ARG A 44 -20.35 -3.19 -7.54
CA ARG A 44 -21.53 -2.48 -7.02
C ARG A 44 -21.28 -1.93 -5.62
N MET A 45 -20.63 -2.71 -4.74
CA MET A 45 -20.21 -2.23 -3.42
C MET A 45 -19.25 -1.05 -3.54
N ALA A 46 -18.26 -1.12 -4.44
CA ALA A 46 -17.25 -0.09 -4.63
C ALA A 46 -17.79 1.25 -5.15
N THR A 47 -19.00 1.23 -5.72
CA THR A 47 -19.70 2.39 -6.31
C THR A 47 -20.96 2.78 -5.53
N ASP A 48 -21.15 2.23 -4.32
CA ASP A 48 -22.32 2.53 -3.49
C ASP A 48 -22.36 4.02 -3.10
N GLU A 49 -23.48 4.69 -3.41
CA GLU A 49 -23.61 6.13 -3.24
C GLU A 49 -23.59 6.56 -1.75
N TYR A 50 -24.00 5.69 -0.83
CA TYR A 50 -24.33 6.08 0.54
C TYR A 50 -23.41 5.45 1.59
N ASP A 51 -22.90 4.24 1.35
CA ASP A 51 -22.15 3.47 2.34
C ASP A 51 -20.65 3.42 2.00
N ALA A 52 -19.87 4.24 2.72
CA ALA A 52 -18.41 4.27 2.60
C ALA A 52 -17.74 2.94 2.99
N ASP A 53 -18.32 2.16 3.90
CA ASP A 53 -17.77 0.86 4.27
C ASP A 53 -18.01 -0.19 3.17
N LEU A 54 -19.13 -0.11 2.44
CA LEU A 54 -19.31 -0.87 1.20
C LEU A 54 -18.30 -0.45 0.15
N ARG A 55 -18.12 0.86 -0.08
CA ARG A 55 -17.13 1.36 -1.04
C ARG A 55 -15.71 0.92 -0.71
N PHE A 56 -15.32 1.00 0.56
CA PHE A 56 -14.03 0.55 1.06
C PHE A 56 -13.84 -0.95 0.82
N ARG A 57 -14.82 -1.78 1.24
CA ARG A 57 -14.75 -3.24 1.11
C ARG A 57 -14.72 -3.65 -0.36
N GLY A 58 -15.58 -3.07 -1.19
CA GLY A 58 -15.65 -3.33 -2.63
C GLY A 58 -14.33 -2.99 -3.33
N THR A 59 -13.81 -1.78 -3.10
CA THR A 59 -12.51 -1.34 -3.65
C THR A 59 -11.37 -2.26 -3.22
N ARG A 60 -11.33 -2.63 -1.94
CA ARG A 60 -10.32 -3.55 -1.42
C ARG A 60 -10.35 -4.90 -2.11
N LEU A 61 -11.54 -5.50 -2.24
CA LEU A 61 -11.73 -6.79 -2.90
C LEU A 61 -11.23 -6.74 -4.35
N LEU A 62 -11.67 -5.74 -5.11
CA LEU A 62 -11.28 -5.55 -6.50
C LEU A 62 -9.78 -5.33 -6.64
N SER A 63 -9.15 -4.53 -5.77
CA SER A 63 -7.71 -4.25 -5.83
C SER A 63 -6.82 -5.48 -5.62
N THR A 64 -7.34 -6.54 -5.01
CA THR A 64 -6.61 -7.81 -4.79
C THR A 64 -6.89 -8.86 -5.86
N ALA A 65 -7.80 -8.58 -6.78
CA ALA A 65 -8.18 -9.50 -7.83
C ALA A 65 -7.11 -9.56 -8.93
N PRO A 66 -6.96 -10.70 -9.65
CA PRO A 66 -6.01 -10.82 -10.75
C PRO A 66 -6.23 -9.83 -11.90
N PHE A 67 -7.47 -9.35 -12.07
CA PHE A 67 -7.88 -8.43 -13.13
C PHE A 67 -7.88 -6.95 -12.68
N ALA A 68 -7.36 -6.64 -11.49
CA ALA A 68 -7.41 -5.28 -10.92
C ALA A 68 -6.71 -4.22 -11.78
N GLY A 69 -5.77 -4.62 -12.63
CA GLY A 69 -5.06 -3.73 -13.57
C GLY A 69 -5.84 -3.38 -14.84
N GLU A 70 -7.01 -3.97 -15.07
CA GLU A 70 -7.82 -3.64 -16.24
C GLU A 70 -8.37 -2.21 -16.16
N ALA A 71 -8.48 -1.55 -17.31
CA ALA A 71 -8.83 -0.13 -17.40
C ALA A 71 -10.09 0.29 -16.62
N PRO A 72 -11.20 -0.48 -16.59
CA PRO A 72 -12.38 -0.11 -15.80
C PRO A 72 -12.11 -0.03 -14.29
N TYR A 73 -11.28 -0.92 -13.74
CA TYR A 73 -10.98 -0.92 -12.32
C TYR A 73 -9.97 0.16 -11.96
N ILE A 74 -9.01 0.44 -12.84
CA ILE A 74 -8.13 1.59 -12.67
C ILE A 74 -8.92 2.89 -12.64
N ALA A 75 -9.90 3.07 -13.53
CA ALA A 75 -10.78 4.24 -13.52
C ALA A 75 -11.56 4.34 -12.20
N LEU A 76 -12.14 3.23 -11.73
CA LEU A 76 -12.79 3.17 -10.42
C LEU A 76 -11.86 3.55 -9.26
N PHE A 77 -10.59 3.12 -9.28
CA PHE A 77 -9.63 3.50 -8.25
C PHE A 77 -9.21 4.96 -8.34
N VAL A 78 -9.19 5.55 -9.54
CA VAL A 78 -8.99 6.99 -9.71
C VAL A 78 -10.16 7.76 -9.10
N ASP A 79 -11.39 7.34 -9.36
CA ASP A 79 -12.59 7.99 -8.80
C ASP A 79 -12.62 7.89 -7.27
N ASN A 80 -12.37 6.69 -6.73
CA ASN A 80 -12.36 6.44 -5.29
C ASN A 80 -11.16 7.09 -4.55
N ALA A 81 -10.15 7.60 -5.26
CA ALA A 81 -9.06 8.34 -4.65
C ALA A 81 -9.49 9.74 -4.17
N ASP A 82 -10.62 10.26 -4.65
CA ASP A 82 -11.23 11.53 -4.23
C ASP A 82 -12.48 11.33 -3.35
N ASP A 83 -12.67 10.13 -2.80
CA ASP A 83 -13.83 9.81 -1.98
C ASP A 83 -13.89 10.66 -0.69
N PRO A 84 -15.08 11.06 -0.21
CA PRO A 84 -15.20 11.75 1.07
C PRO A 84 -14.61 10.97 2.26
N ASP A 85 -14.68 9.63 2.24
CA ASP A 85 -14.14 8.78 3.29
C ASP A 85 -12.65 8.49 3.09
N ALA A 86 -11.87 8.73 4.16
CA ALA A 86 -10.42 8.54 4.12
C ALA A 86 -9.99 7.08 3.94
N GLY A 87 -10.77 6.13 4.44
CA GLY A 87 -10.51 4.70 4.25
C GLY A 87 -10.63 4.31 2.78
N VAL A 88 -11.68 4.80 2.10
CA VAL A 88 -11.89 4.59 0.66
C VAL A 88 -10.74 5.20 -0.15
N ARG A 89 -10.35 6.45 0.14
CA ARG A 89 -9.18 7.08 -0.52
C ARG A 89 -7.91 6.26 -0.32
N ALA A 90 -7.62 5.85 0.91
CA ALA A 90 -6.42 5.07 1.23
C ALA A 90 -6.36 3.73 0.47
N VAL A 91 -7.47 2.98 0.39
CA VAL A 91 -7.48 1.72 -0.36
C VAL A 91 -7.40 1.94 -1.88
N ALA A 92 -7.98 3.03 -2.39
CA ALA A 92 -7.87 3.42 -3.79
C ALA A 92 -6.43 3.77 -4.17
N LEU A 93 -5.72 4.56 -3.36
CA LEU A 93 -4.30 4.88 -3.58
C LEU A 93 -3.41 3.64 -3.54
N ARG A 94 -3.67 2.70 -2.61
CA ARG A 94 -2.98 1.40 -2.57
C ARG A 94 -3.22 0.61 -3.86
N ALA A 95 -4.45 0.63 -4.37
CA ALA A 95 -4.80 -0.06 -5.61
C ALA A 95 -4.09 0.57 -6.82
N LEU A 96 -4.06 1.89 -6.92
CA LEU A 96 -3.30 2.63 -7.93
C LEU A 96 -1.80 2.37 -7.83
N ALA A 97 -1.24 2.25 -6.63
CA ALA A 97 0.18 1.94 -6.45
C ALA A 97 0.54 0.51 -6.91
N ASN A 98 -0.40 -0.43 -6.79
CA ASN A 98 -0.18 -1.82 -7.18
C ASN A 98 -0.40 -2.07 -8.67
N HIS A 99 -1.36 -1.37 -9.28
CA HIS A 99 -1.85 -1.67 -10.63
C HIS A 99 -1.81 -0.50 -11.60
N GLY A 100 -1.59 0.71 -11.08
CA GLY A 100 -1.56 1.93 -11.87
C GLY A 100 -0.29 2.07 -12.71
N ARG A 101 -0.32 3.09 -13.56
CA ARG A 101 0.77 3.52 -14.42
C ARG A 101 1.45 4.77 -13.87
N PRO A 102 2.63 5.15 -14.37
CA PRO A 102 3.34 6.34 -13.91
C PRO A 102 2.48 7.63 -13.96
N GLU A 103 1.54 7.76 -14.91
CA GLU A 103 0.64 8.91 -14.95
C GLU A 103 -0.27 9.06 -13.73
N HIS A 104 -0.53 7.98 -12.97
CA HIS A 104 -1.33 8.03 -11.74
C HIS A 104 -0.54 8.51 -10.54
N ALA A 105 0.79 8.59 -10.61
CA ALA A 105 1.62 9.08 -9.52
C ALA A 105 1.21 10.49 -9.07
N ARG A 106 0.71 11.33 -9.98
CA ARG A 106 0.19 12.68 -9.66
C ARG A 106 -0.93 12.67 -8.61
N ILE A 107 -1.77 11.64 -8.61
CA ILE A 107 -2.88 11.49 -7.65
C ILE A 107 -2.29 11.21 -6.27
N LEU A 108 -1.31 10.31 -6.19
CA LEU A 108 -0.60 10.00 -4.94
C LEU A 108 0.17 11.22 -4.45
N VAL A 109 0.81 11.99 -5.33
CA VAL A 109 1.51 13.23 -4.97
C VAL A 109 0.57 14.23 -4.29
N THR A 110 -0.63 14.44 -4.84
CA THR A 110 -1.65 15.29 -4.21
C THR A 110 -2.05 14.76 -2.83
N ALA A 111 -2.24 13.44 -2.71
CA ALA A 111 -2.66 12.78 -1.48
C ALA A 111 -1.61 12.79 -0.35
N LEU A 112 -0.35 13.19 -0.62
CA LEU A 112 0.65 13.44 0.42
C LEU A 112 0.24 14.59 1.36
N GLY A 113 -0.58 15.52 0.87
CA GLY A 113 -1.14 16.62 1.66
C GLY A 113 -2.51 16.34 2.28
N ASP A 114 -3.00 15.08 2.24
CA ASP A 114 -4.31 14.75 2.79
C ASP A 114 -4.35 14.99 4.32
N SER A 115 -5.52 15.38 4.83
CA SER A 115 -5.78 15.53 6.27
C SER A 115 -5.61 14.23 7.05
N ASP A 116 -5.94 13.09 6.43
CA ASP A 116 -5.90 11.78 7.07
C ASP A 116 -4.52 11.13 6.93
N ARG A 117 -4.00 10.66 8.07
CA ARG A 117 -2.68 10.02 8.17
C ARG A 117 -2.56 8.76 7.33
N LEU A 118 -3.60 7.92 7.28
CA LEU A 118 -3.56 6.67 6.52
C LEU A 118 -3.48 6.97 5.03
N VAL A 119 -4.19 7.99 4.56
CA VAL A 119 -4.11 8.44 3.16
C VAL A 119 -2.70 8.93 2.82
N ARG A 120 -2.10 9.80 3.65
CA ARG A 120 -0.70 10.24 3.47
C ARG A 120 0.28 9.08 3.46
N TRP A 121 0.08 8.08 4.33
CA TRP A 121 0.93 6.89 4.41
C TRP A 121 0.84 6.04 3.13
N GLU A 122 -0.37 5.74 2.65
CA GLU A 122 -0.55 4.98 1.40
C GLU A 122 -0.04 5.74 0.18
N ALA A 123 -0.18 7.07 0.17
CA ALA A 123 0.40 7.93 -0.86
C ALA A 123 1.93 7.82 -0.90
N ALA A 124 2.60 8.04 0.23
CA ALA A 124 4.06 7.97 0.32
C ALA A 124 4.59 6.57 -0.01
N ARG A 125 3.92 5.54 0.51
CA ARG A 125 4.25 4.14 0.21
C ARG A 125 4.02 3.82 -1.26
N GLY A 126 2.94 4.30 -1.85
CA GLY A 126 2.61 4.04 -3.25
C GLY A 126 3.57 4.71 -4.23
N LEU A 127 4.14 5.86 -3.86
CA LEU A 127 5.20 6.53 -4.64
C LEU A 127 6.53 5.78 -4.63
N GLN A 128 6.70 4.75 -3.80
CA GLN A 128 7.81 3.80 -3.95
C GLN A 128 7.63 2.88 -5.16
N ARG A 129 6.38 2.71 -5.62
CA ARG A 129 5.99 1.79 -6.69
C ARG A 129 5.75 2.52 -8.00
N LEU A 130 5.39 3.81 -7.95
CA LEU A 130 5.19 4.66 -9.11
C LEU A 130 6.26 5.77 -9.11
N HIS A 131 7.16 5.73 -10.09
CA HIS A 131 8.18 6.74 -10.26
C HIS A 131 7.59 7.99 -10.92
N SER A 132 7.80 9.16 -10.31
CA SER A 132 7.44 10.45 -10.90
C SER A 132 8.34 11.56 -10.36
N PRO A 133 9.05 12.30 -11.21
CA PRO A 133 9.85 13.46 -10.77
C PRO A 133 9.04 14.50 -9.98
N ALA A 134 7.74 14.61 -10.24
CA ALA A 134 6.85 15.52 -9.51
C ALA A 134 6.70 15.16 -8.02
N ALA A 135 7.08 13.94 -7.62
CA ALA A 135 7.02 13.50 -6.22
C ALA A 135 8.19 14.01 -5.37
N VAL A 136 9.29 14.50 -5.97
CA VAL A 136 10.50 14.86 -5.24
C VAL A 136 10.25 15.97 -4.22
N GLU A 137 9.70 17.13 -4.62
CA GLU A 137 9.48 18.24 -3.70
C GLU A 137 8.50 17.87 -2.56
N PRO A 138 7.34 17.25 -2.82
CA PRO A 138 6.41 16.89 -1.75
C PRO A 138 6.97 15.83 -0.79
N LEU A 139 7.73 14.86 -1.29
CA LEU A 139 8.39 13.87 -0.42
C LEU A 139 9.51 14.51 0.43
N LEU A 140 10.26 15.46 -0.13
CA LEU A 140 11.26 16.22 0.63
C LEU A 140 10.61 17.10 1.69
N ALA A 141 9.44 17.68 1.43
CA ALA A 141 8.67 18.42 2.42
C ALA A 141 8.26 17.50 3.57
N LEU A 142 7.63 16.36 3.29
CA LEU A 142 7.23 15.39 4.31
C LEU A 142 8.40 14.89 5.18
N LEU A 143 9.59 14.72 4.59
CA LEU A 143 10.77 14.29 5.34
C LEU A 143 11.29 15.38 6.31
N LYS A 144 11.06 16.65 5.99
CA LYS A 144 11.54 17.81 6.76
C LYS A 144 10.50 18.38 7.73
N GLU A 145 9.23 18.08 7.51
CA GLU A 145 8.15 18.56 8.37
C GLU A 145 8.33 18.03 9.81
N ASP A 146 7.98 18.91 10.75
CA ASP A 146 8.35 18.87 12.17
C ASP A 146 8.00 17.53 12.86
N GLU A 147 8.66 17.26 13.99
CA GLU A 147 8.66 15.97 14.71
C GLU A 147 7.26 15.45 15.10
N GLU A 148 6.24 16.31 15.08
CA GLU A 148 4.81 16.02 15.31
C GLU A 148 4.13 15.22 14.18
N LEU A 149 4.75 15.11 13.00
CA LEU A 149 4.24 14.19 11.97
C LEU A 149 4.50 12.73 12.32
N ASP A 150 3.62 11.88 11.81
CA ASP A 150 3.73 10.45 12.01
C ASP A 150 5.01 9.89 11.35
N ALA A 151 5.91 9.40 12.19
CA ALA A 151 7.16 8.77 11.77
C ALA A 151 7.00 7.69 10.69
N SER A 152 5.83 7.03 10.64
CA SER A 152 5.50 6.06 9.59
C SER A 152 5.44 6.72 8.21
N VAL A 153 4.84 7.90 8.06
CA VAL A 153 4.76 8.62 6.78
C VAL A 153 6.16 9.07 6.35
N ARG A 154 6.95 9.63 7.27
CA ARG A 154 8.35 10.04 7.00
C ARG A 154 9.21 8.85 6.57
N THR A 155 9.02 7.68 7.18
CA THR A 155 9.73 6.45 6.81
C THR A 155 9.44 6.04 5.37
N GLU A 156 8.16 6.05 4.97
CA GLU A 156 7.80 5.73 3.58
C GLU A 156 8.31 6.80 2.60
N ALA A 157 8.30 8.07 3.00
CA ALA A 157 8.82 9.17 2.19
C ALA A 157 10.34 9.07 1.99
N ALA A 158 11.10 8.83 3.06
CA ALA A 158 12.54 8.57 3.00
C ALA A 158 12.86 7.39 2.07
N THR A 159 12.09 6.31 2.16
CA THR A 159 12.22 5.14 1.28
C THR A 159 11.92 5.50 -0.17
N ALA A 160 10.83 6.22 -0.45
CA ALA A 160 10.47 6.64 -1.81
C ALA A 160 11.54 7.54 -2.44
N LEU A 161 12.16 8.42 -1.64
CA LEU A 161 13.25 9.31 -2.06
C LEU A 161 14.48 8.55 -2.57
N GLY A 162 14.69 7.30 -2.15
CA GLY A 162 15.77 6.42 -2.65
C GLY A 162 15.74 6.14 -4.17
N GLN A 163 14.66 6.50 -4.86
CA GLN A 163 14.57 6.43 -6.33
C GLN A 163 15.23 7.61 -7.05
N TYR A 164 15.40 8.76 -6.36
CA TYR A 164 15.70 10.03 -6.99
C TYR A 164 17.14 10.45 -6.70
N ALA A 165 18.04 10.15 -7.65
CA ALA A 165 19.45 10.50 -7.56
C ALA A 165 19.70 11.99 -7.83
N GLU A 166 19.27 12.84 -6.90
CA GLU A 166 19.41 14.29 -6.97
C GLU A 166 20.18 14.83 -5.76
N PRO A 167 20.98 15.90 -5.91
CA PRO A 167 21.77 16.45 -4.80
C PRO A 167 20.93 16.83 -3.58
N ARG A 168 19.80 17.49 -3.81
CA ARG A 168 18.87 17.92 -2.75
C ARG A 168 18.25 16.74 -2.00
N VAL A 169 18.08 15.60 -2.66
CA VAL A 169 17.60 14.36 -2.05
C VAL A 169 18.64 13.77 -1.12
N VAL A 170 19.90 13.69 -1.57
CA VAL A 170 20.99 13.19 -0.72
C VAL A 170 21.17 14.08 0.50
N GLU A 171 21.20 15.40 0.34
CA GLU A 171 21.34 16.33 1.46
C GLU A 171 20.20 16.19 2.49
N ALA A 172 18.95 16.06 2.02
CA ALA A 172 17.80 15.87 2.90
C ALA A 172 17.84 14.53 3.62
N LEU A 173 18.21 13.45 2.94
CA LEU A 173 18.40 12.15 3.56
C LEU A 173 19.53 12.21 4.60
N ILE A 174 20.68 12.82 4.31
CA ILE A 174 21.76 12.95 5.30
C ILE A 174 21.29 13.70 6.56
N ALA A 175 20.49 14.76 6.40
CA ALA A 175 19.89 15.45 7.54
C ALA A 175 18.93 14.55 8.35
N ALA A 176 18.14 13.72 7.66
CA ALA A 176 17.19 12.79 8.26
C ALA A 176 17.82 11.53 8.91
N LEU A 177 19.16 11.41 8.93
CA LEU A 177 19.84 10.36 9.70
C LEU A 177 19.80 10.62 11.22
N GLY A 178 19.53 11.87 11.60
CA GLY A 178 19.36 12.29 13.00
C GLY A 178 17.90 12.31 13.46
N ASP A 179 16.95 11.75 12.70
CA ASP A 179 15.54 11.71 13.12
C ASP A 179 15.40 10.92 14.44
N PRO A 180 14.53 11.35 15.37
CA PRO A 180 14.33 10.65 16.64
C PRO A 180 13.81 9.21 16.45
N HIS A 181 13.17 8.90 15.32
CA HIS A 181 12.64 7.57 15.03
C HIS A 181 13.60 6.71 14.22
N LEU A 182 14.01 5.58 14.81
CA LEU A 182 14.90 4.60 14.18
C LEU A 182 14.42 4.08 12.82
N ALA A 183 13.10 4.03 12.61
CA ALA A 183 12.53 3.62 11.32
C ALA A 183 12.90 4.59 10.19
N VAL A 184 12.85 5.90 10.47
CA VAL A 184 13.24 6.95 9.52
C VAL A 184 14.74 6.85 9.26
N ASN A 185 15.56 6.77 10.31
CA ASN A 185 17.02 6.63 10.17
C ASN A 185 17.42 5.41 9.33
N GLY A 186 16.77 4.26 9.56
CA GLY A 186 17.02 3.04 8.81
C GLY A 186 16.62 3.16 7.34
N ALA A 187 15.45 3.73 7.05
CA ALA A 187 14.99 3.98 5.68
C ALA A 187 15.90 4.97 4.95
N THR A 188 16.33 6.01 5.64
CA THR A 188 17.27 7.02 5.15
C THR A 188 18.62 6.41 4.81
N GLN A 189 19.21 5.63 5.73
CA GLN A 189 20.48 4.94 5.49
C GLN A 189 20.36 3.98 4.30
N ALA A 190 19.29 3.20 4.22
CA ALA A 190 19.06 2.29 3.10
C ALA A 190 18.97 3.05 1.76
N SER A 191 18.24 4.17 1.74
CA SER A 191 18.09 5.01 0.56
C SER A 191 19.41 5.66 0.14
N LEU A 192 20.23 6.14 1.10
CA LEU A 192 21.58 6.64 0.83
C LEU A 192 22.48 5.55 0.24
N ARG A 193 22.43 4.32 0.78
CA ARG A 193 23.17 3.18 0.20
C ARG A 193 22.74 2.89 -1.23
N THR A 194 21.43 2.91 -1.51
CA THR A 194 20.91 2.71 -2.87
C THR A 194 21.38 3.82 -3.82
N LEU A 195 21.32 5.08 -3.39
CA LEU A 195 21.67 6.22 -4.23
C LEU A 195 23.18 6.39 -4.44
N THR A 196 24.03 5.97 -3.51
CA THR A 196 25.47 6.28 -3.54
C THR A 196 26.36 5.04 -3.70
N GLY A 197 25.86 3.86 -3.34
CA GLY A 197 26.64 2.63 -3.21
C GLY A 197 27.52 2.57 -1.96
N GLN A 198 27.51 3.60 -1.11
CA GLN A 198 28.33 3.67 0.10
C GLN A 198 27.53 3.25 1.34
N ASP A 199 28.21 2.73 2.37
CA ASP A 199 27.63 2.49 3.69
C ASP A 199 28.50 3.15 4.78
N LEU A 200 28.09 4.34 5.20
CA LEU A 200 28.76 5.09 6.27
C LEU A 200 27.97 5.03 7.59
N GLY A 201 27.02 4.10 7.71
CA GLY A 201 26.19 3.98 8.90
C GLY A 201 25.21 5.16 9.07
N GLY A 202 24.88 5.46 10.31
CA GLY A 202 24.05 6.60 10.71
C GLY A 202 24.83 7.89 10.98
N ASP A 203 26.12 7.95 10.67
CA ASP A 203 26.93 9.14 10.93
C ASP A 203 26.70 10.21 9.85
N ALA A 204 25.80 11.15 10.13
CA ALA A 204 25.49 12.25 9.23
C ALA A 204 26.72 13.10 8.87
N ARG A 205 27.71 13.22 9.78
CA ARG A 205 28.92 14.01 9.51
C ARG A 205 29.82 13.29 8.51
N ALA A 206 30.04 11.99 8.70
CA ALA A 206 30.79 11.17 7.75
C ALA A 206 30.17 11.22 6.35
N TRP A 207 28.83 11.13 6.28
CA TRP A 207 28.10 11.28 5.02
C TRP A 207 28.29 12.64 4.35
N LEU A 208 28.19 13.75 5.10
CA LEU A 208 28.41 15.09 4.56
C LEU A 208 29.83 15.29 4.04
N ASP A 209 30.84 14.86 4.80
CA ASP A 209 32.24 15.03 4.44
C ASP A 209 32.59 14.19 3.20
N TRP A 210 32.09 12.95 3.12
CA TRP A 210 32.19 12.13 1.91
C TRP A 210 31.48 12.78 0.71
N TYR A 211 30.23 13.24 0.87
CA TYR A 211 29.43 13.78 -0.23
C TYR A 211 30.06 15.04 -0.85
N ARG A 212 30.62 15.93 0.00
CA ARG A 212 31.38 17.10 -0.45
C ARG A 212 32.63 16.72 -1.24
N GLY A 213 33.32 15.65 -0.85
CA GLY A 213 34.51 15.14 -1.54
C GLY A 213 34.20 14.43 -2.85
N ALA A 214 33.06 13.73 -2.93
CA ALA A 214 32.65 12.95 -4.10
C ALA A 214 32.17 13.82 -5.28
N GLY A 215 31.56 14.98 -5.00
CA GLY A 215 31.07 15.91 -6.02
C GLY A 215 30.14 15.22 -7.04
N GLY A 216 30.37 15.44 -8.33
CA GLY A 216 29.55 14.87 -9.41
C GLY A 216 29.60 13.33 -9.52
N ALA A 217 30.55 12.67 -8.86
CA ALA A 217 30.69 11.22 -8.87
C ALA A 217 29.90 10.51 -7.75
N ALA A 218 29.16 11.25 -6.91
CA ALA A 218 28.46 10.69 -5.74
C ALA A 218 27.43 9.60 -6.09
N PHE A 219 26.91 9.59 -7.32
CA PHE A 219 25.92 8.61 -7.79
C PHE A 219 26.52 7.46 -8.63
N ALA A 220 27.84 7.41 -8.79
CA ALA A 220 28.50 6.43 -9.65
C ALA A 220 28.31 4.98 -9.17
N GLY A 221 28.19 4.77 -7.84
CA GLY A 221 27.98 3.46 -7.22
C GLY A 221 26.52 3.07 -7.00
N ARG A 222 25.56 3.85 -7.52
CA ARG A 222 24.13 3.63 -7.22
C ARG A 222 23.63 2.27 -7.72
N SER A 223 22.77 1.64 -6.94
CA SER A 223 22.05 0.43 -7.33
C SER A 223 20.64 0.78 -7.84
N VAL A 224 19.99 -0.19 -8.50
CA VAL A 224 18.59 -0.02 -8.92
C VAL A 224 17.72 0.00 -7.68
N PHE A 225 16.89 1.04 -7.55
CA PHE A 225 15.92 1.08 -6.47
C PHE A 225 14.86 -0.03 -6.66
N THR A 226 14.62 -0.77 -5.59
CA THR A 226 13.52 -1.72 -5.48
C THR A 226 12.76 -1.43 -4.19
N TYR A 227 11.44 -1.35 -4.27
CA TYR A 227 10.63 -1.08 -3.08
C TYR A 227 10.59 -2.31 -2.15
N PRO A 228 10.50 -2.10 -0.83
CA PRO A 228 10.41 -3.19 0.14
C PRO A 228 9.07 -3.93 -0.02
N ALA A 229 9.13 -5.23 -0.26
CA ALA A 229 7.95 -6.07 -0.31
C ALA A 229 7.62 -6.65 1.07
N PHE A 230 6.33 -6.81 1.36
CA PHE A 230 5.91 -7.41 2.62
C PHE A 230 6.18 -8.93 2.61
N SER A 231 7.02 -9.38 3.54
CA SER A 231 7.19 -10.79 3.85
C SER A 231 6.67 -11.07 5.25
N ARG A 232 5.63 -11.88 5.37
CA ARG A 232 5.18 -12.34 6.69
C ARG A 232 6.23 -13.26 7.31
N LYS A 233 6.31 -13.26 8.66
CA LYS A 233 7.11 -14.24 9.38
C LYS A 233 6.65 -15.64 8.99
N LYS A 234 7.61 -16.49 8.62
CA LYS A 234 7.34 -17.92 8.36
C LYS A 234 6.79 -18.53 9.64
N ARG A 235 5.67 -19.24 9.52
CA ARG A 235 5.18 -20.12 10.58
C ARG A 235 6.17 -21.28 10.73
N TRP A 236 6.17 -21.93 11.89
CA TRP A 236 7.15 -22.96 12.21
C TRP A 236 7.16 -24.11 11.16
N TYR A 237 5.99 -24.52 10.68
CA TYR A 237 5.85 -25.63 9.73
C TYR A 237 6.29 -25.27 8.31
N GLU A 238 6.35 -23.98 7.96
CA GLU A 238 6.84 -23.48 6.66
C GLU A 238 8.37 -23.48 6.57
N ARG A 239 9.05 -23.94 7.63
CA ARG A 239 10.49 -24.22 7.63
C ARG A 239 10.80 -25.67 7.24
N LEU A 240 9.79 -26.54 7.16
CA LEU A 240 9.96 -27.92 6.74
C LEU A 240 10.30 -27.96 5.23
N PRO A 241 11.24 -28.83 4.80
CA PRO A 241 11.82 -28.79 3.45
C PRO A 241 10.83 -29.08 2.31
N PHE A 242 9.66 -29.66 2.62
CA PHE A 242 8.61 -30.01 1.66
C PHE A 242 7.40 -29.07 1.71
N VAL A 243 7.40 -28.06 2.58
CA VAL A 243 6.36 -27.04 2.60
C VAL A 243 6.80 -25.90 1.68
N PRO A 244 6.04 -25.57 0.63
CA PRO A 244 6.42 -24.49 -0.28
C PRO A 244 6.51 -23.16 0.50
N PRO A 245 7.41 -22.26 0.10
CA PRO A 245 7.48 -20.94 0.71
C PRO A 245 6.13 -20.23 0.57
N PRO A 246 5.76 -19.39 1.54
CA PRO A 246 4.52 -18.64 1.44
C PRO A 246 4.56 -17.73 0.20
N PRO A 247 3.41 -17.49 -0.45
CA PRO A 247 3.33 -16.52 -1.54
C PRO A 247 3.56 -15.13 -0.93
N ASN A 248 4.81 -14.68 -0.99
CA ASN A 248 5.22 -13.34 -0.62
C ASN A 248 5.32 -12.51 -1.89
N GLU A 249 5.03 -11.22 -1.75
CA GLU A 249 5.28 -10.27 -2.81
C GLU A 249 6.80 -10.16 -3.07
N PRO A 250 7.27 -10.19 -4.32
CA PRO A 250 8.66 -9.89 -4.63
C PRO A 250 8.92 -8.39 -4.57
N SER A 251 10.14 -7.99 -4.19
CA SER A 251 10.60 -6.61 -4.41
C SER A 251 10.81 -6.40 -5.91
N LEU A 252 10.22 -5.33 -6.44
CA LEU A 252 10.29 -4.97 -7.87
C LEU A 252 10.77 -3.54 -8.05
N THR A 253 11.11 -3.20 -9.28
CA THR A 253 11.40 -1.82 -9.68
C THR A 253 10.10 -1.03 -9.85
N PRO A 254 10.08 0.25 -9.43
CA PRO A 254 8.94 1.13 -9.64
C PRO A 254 8.55 1.24 -11.12
N ALA A 255 7.26 1.31 -11.40
CA ALA A 255 6.77 1.62 -12.73
C ALA A 255 7.22 3.03 -13.14
N GLY A 256 7.78 3.16 -14.35
CA GLY A 256 8.27 4.44 -14.88
C GLY A 256 9.69 4.83 -14.44
N LEU A 257 10.35 4.03 -13.59
CA LEU A 257 11.76 4.27 -13.26
C LEU A 257 12.62 4.01 -14.51
N PRO A 258 13.42 4.99 -14.99
CA PRO A 258 14.28 4.79 -16.14
C PRO A 258 15.35 3.72 -15.85
N PRO A 259 15.76 2.94 -16.87
CA PRO A 259 16.78 1.93 -16.69
C PRO A 259 18.12 2.55 -16.30
N PRO A 260 18.97 1.83 -15.56
CA PRO A 260 20.28 2.34 -15.15
C PRO A 260 21.13 2.72 -16.36
N GLY A 261 21.55 3.99 -16.43
CA GLY A 261 22.41 4.50 -17.50
C GLY A 261 21.68 5.17 -18.66
N ALA A 262 20.35 5.32 -18.61
CA ALA A 262 19.65 6.21 -19.54
C ALA A 262 20.14 7.66 -19.36
N PRO A 263 20.44 8.40 -20.44
CA PRO A 263 20.75 9.82 -20.36
C PRO A 263 19.56 10.59 -19.76
N ARG A 264 19.86 11.57 -18.90
CA ARG A 264 18.88 12.48 -18.30
C ARG A 264 18.49 13.58 -19.27
#